data_AF-A0A3N5T3H0-F1
#
_entry.id   AF-A0A3N5T3H0-F1
#
_cell.length_a   1.000
_cell.length_b   1.000
_cell.length_c   1.000
_cell.angle_alpha   90.00
_cell.angle_beta   90.00
_cell.angle_gamma   90.00
#
_symmetry.space_group_name_H-M   'P 1'
#
loop_
_entity.id
_entity.type
_entity.pdbx_description
1 polymer ?
#
loop_
_entity_poly.entity_id
_entity_poly.type
_entity_poly.pdbx_seq_one_letter_code
_entity_poly.pdbx_strand_id
1 'polypeptide(L)' 'MPKKILKVTGNWDGNVFAIMGNTRRALREAGVPEEKIRATLSGCMTGDYSHALGTCIKALEDEGYEVR' A
#
# COMPACT_ATOMS: atom_id res chain seq x y z
N MET A 1 -1.56 18.18 -8.16
CA MET A 1 -0.75 16.95 -8.26
C MET A 1 -1.65 15.85 -8.82
N PRO A 2 -1.24 15.07 -9.83
CA PRO A 2 -2.10 14.04 -10.42
C PRO A 2 -2.37 12.95 -9.38
N LYS A 3 -3.66 12.74 -9.06
CA LYS A 3 -4.12 11.72 -8.13
C LYS A 3 -3.80 10.35 -8.73
N LYS A 4 -2.78 9.66 -8.21
CA LYS A 4 -2.39 8.33 -8.72
C LYS A 4 -3.40 7.32 -8.21
N ILE A 5 -4.09 6.65 -9.14
CA ILE A 5 -5.10 5.63 -8.81
C ILE A 5 -4.39 4.28 -8.71
N LEU A 6 -4.48 3.63 -7.55
CA LEU A 6 -3.93 2.30 -7.33
C LEU A 6 -5.10 1.31 -7.26
N LYS A 7 -5.30 0.54 -8.33
CA LYS A 7 -6.32 -0.53 -8.34
C LYS A 7 -5.82 -1.71 -7.52
N VAL A 8 -6.43 -1.98 -6.38
CA VAL A 8 -6.14 -3.14 -5.50
C VAL A 8 -7.10 -4.30 -5.74
N THR A 9 -8.28 -4.07 -6.30
CA THR A 9 -9.27 -5.14 -6.53
C THR A 9 -9.33 -5.54 -8.01
N GLY A 10 -9.27 -6.86 -8.29
CA GLY A 10 -9.48 -7.46 -9.61
C GLY A 10 -8.23 -7.93 -10.38
N ASN A 11 -7.04 -7.39 -10.10
CA ASN A 11 -5.78 -7.78 -10.79
C ASN A 11 -4.71 -8.34 -9.83
N TRP A 12 -5.00 -8.34 -8.54
CA TRP A 12 -4.09 -8.71 -7.47
C TRP A 12 -4.77 -9.90 -6.84
N ASP A 13 -4.14 -11.06 -6.93
CA ASP A 13 -4.65 -12.41 -6.71
C ASP A 13 -5.20 -12.70 -5.29
N GLY A 14 -5.77 -11.71 -4.59
CA GLY A 14 -6.12 -11.81 -3.18
C GLY A 14 -4.89 -12.03 -2.30
N ASN A 15 -3.67 -11.81 -2.82
CA ASN A 15 -2.44 -12.08 -2.09
C ASN A 15 -1.91 -10.80 -1.41
N VAL A 16 -1.82 -10.85 -0.08
CA VAL A 16 -1.33 -9.75 0.77
C VAL A 16 0.10 -9.34 0.40
N PHE A 17 0.94 -10.28 0.00
CA PHE A 17 2.32 -9.99 -0.41
C PHE A 17 2.39 -9.23 -1.74
N ALA A 18 1.48 -9.51 -2.66
CA ALA A 18 1.35 -8.74 -3.91
C ALA A 18 0.87 -7.31 -3.61
N ILE A 19 -0.07 -7.17 -2.65
CA ILE A 19 -0.56 -5.88 -2.17
C ILE A 19 0.58 -5.03 -1.62
N MET A 20 1.31 -5.60 -0.66
CA MET A 20 2.48 -4.98 -0.04
C MET A 20 3.56 -4.58 -1.07
N GLY A 21 3.88 -5.45 -2.03
CA GLY A 21 4.95 -5.21 -3.00
C GLY A 21 4.69 -3.99 -3.90
N ASN A 22 3.45 -3.84 -4.36
CA ASN A 22 3.08 -2.69 -5.17
C ASN A 22 2.78 -1.43 -4.34
N THR A 23 2.25 -1.55 -3.12
CA THR A 23 2.15 -0.40 -2.19
C THR A 23 3.55 0.18 -1.94
N ARG A 24 4.54 -0.67 -1.68
CA ARG A 24 5.96 -0.26 -1.57
C ARG A 24 6.43 0.50 -2.81
N ARG A 25 6.11 -0.01 -3.99
CA ARG A 25 6.50 0.61 -5.26
C ARG A 25 5.85 1.99 -5.43
N ALA A 26 4.55 2.11 -5.17
CA ALA A 26 3.83 3.38 -5.26
C ALA A 26 4.34 4.43 -4.26
N LEU A 27 4.56 4.03 -3.00
CA LEU A 27 5.14 4.92 -1.99
C LEU A 27 6.55 5.37 -2.39
N ARG A 28 7.38 4.47 -2.92
CA ARG A 28 8.71 4.82 -3.45
C ARG A 28 8.62 5.80 -4.62
N GLU A 29 7.67 5.62 -5.52
CA GLU A 29 7.42 6.53 -6.64
C GLU A 29 6.84 7.90 -6.20
N ALA A 30 6.25 7.99 -5.01
CA ALA A 30 5.84 9.25 -4.38
C ALA A 30 7.00 9.95 -3.65
N GLY A 31 8.16 9.31 -3.52
CA GLY A 31 9.30 9.88 -2.78
C GLY A 31 9.21 9.67 -1.27
N VAL A 32 8.35 8.75 -0.80
CA VAL A 32 8.27 8.39 0.62
C VAL A 32 9.58 7.72 1.04
N PRO A 33 10.18 8.13 2.19
CA PRO A 33 11.40 7.53 2.69
C PRO A 33 11.21 6.03 2.98
N GLU A 34 12.24 5.22 2.65
CA GLU A 34 12.16 3.76 2.77
C GLU A 34 11.90 3.29 4.21
N GLU A 35 12.30 4.08 5.22
CA GLU A 35 12.00 3.81 6.63
C GLU A 35 10.49 3.83 6.92
N LYS A 36 9.77 4.85 6.43
CA LYS A 36 8.29 4.90 6.54
C LYS A 36 7.66 3.70 5.85
N ILE A 37 8.14 3.37 4.64
CA ILE A 37 7.61 2.23 3.88
C ILE A 37 7.82 0.92 4.65
N ARG A 38 9.00 0.71 5.23
CA ARG A 38 9.29 -0.47 6.07
C ARG A 38 8.42 -0.52 7.31
N ALA A 39 8.20 0.61 7.99
CA ALA A 39 7.34 0.66 9.17
C ALA A 39 5.90 0.29 8.81
N THR A 40 5.36 0.82 7.71
CA THR A 40 4.03 0.47 7.20
C THR A 40 3.93 -1.02 6.87
N LEU A 41 4.90 -1.56 6.13
CA LEU A 41 4.92 -2.99 5.75
C LEU A 41 5.06 -3.92 6.96
N SER A 42 5.87 -3.53 7.96
CA SER A 42 6.02 -4.29 9.20
C SER A 42 4.69 -4.36 9.96
N GLY A 43 3.91 -3.27 9.97
CA GLY A 43 2.57 -3.25 10.56
C GLY A 43 1.56 -4.12 9.81
N CYS A 44 1.73 -4.28 8.49
CA CYS A 44 0.93 -5.23 7.70
C CYS A 44 1.20 -6.69 8.08
N MET A 45 2.40 -7.04 8.55
CA MET A 45 2.79 -8.42 8.89
C MET A 45 2.33 -8.89 10.28
N THR A 46 1.82 -7.98 11.12
CA THR A 46 1.36 -8.28 12.49
C THR A 46 -0.14 -8.61 12.61
N GLY A 47 -0.89 -8.66 11.51
CA GLY A 47 -2.35 -8.91 11.53
C GLY A 47 -2.85 -9.75 10.36
N ASP A 48 -4.17 -9.91 10.28
CA ASP A 48 -4.85 -10.64 9.21
C ASP A 48 -4.86 -9.88 7.87
N TYR A 49 -5.25 -10.57 6.79
CA TYR A 49 -5.36 -10.02 5.44
C TYR A 49 -6.04 -8.64 5.38
N SER A 50 -7.18 -8.49 6.08
CA SER A 50 -7.92 -7.23 6.14
C SER A 50 -7.17 -6.11 6.85
N HIS A 51 -6.38 -6.45 7.87
CA HIS A 51 -5.53 -5.50 8.57
C HIS A 51 -4.41 -5.00 7.66
N ALA A 52 -3.73 -5.92 6.97
CA ALA A 52 -2.69 -5.58 6.02
C ALA A 52 -3.21 -4.71 4.87
N LEU A 53 -4.38 -5.06 4.32
CA LEU A 53 -5.05 -4.29 3.28
C LEU A 53 -5.40 -2.88 3.78
N GLY A 54 -6.02 -2.76 4.96
CA GLY A 54 -6.39 -1.47 5.54
C GLY A 54 -5.18 -0.57 5.81
N THR A 55 -4.08 -1.13 6.31
CA THR A 55 -2.84 -0.39 6.54
C THR A 55 -2.21 0.09 5.23
N CYS A 56 -2.20 -0.74 4.18
CA CYS A 56 -1.71 -0.35 2.85
C CYS A 56 -2.59 0.74 2.22
N ILE A 57 -3.91 0.62 2.31
CA ILE A 57 -4.85 1.62 1.79
C ILE A 57 -4.62 2.96 2.49
N LYS A 58 -4.59 2.96 3.82
CA LYS A 58 -4.40 4.18 4.61
C LYS A 58 -3.09 4.89 4.29
N ALA A 59 -2.00 4.14 4.13
CA ALA A 59 -0.70 4.72 3.77
C ALA A 59 -0.69 5.33 2.36
N LEU A 60 -1.45 4.75 1.42
CA LEU A 60 -1.62 5.29 0.08
C LEU A 60 -2.49 6.54 0.09
N GLU A 61 -3.59 6.54 0.85
CA GLU A 61 -4.48 7.70 0.99
C GLU A 61 -3.77 8.91 1.63
N ASP A 62 -2.89 8.68 2.61
CA ASP A 62 -2.07 9.73 3.26
C ASP A 62 -1.18 10.47 2.25
N GLU A 63 -0.72 9.75 1.23
CA GLU A 63 0.11 10.27 0.13
C GLU A 63 -0.72 10.73 -1.09
N GLY A 64 -2.05 10.78 -0.97
CA GLY A 64 -2.96 11.29 -2.00
C GLY A 64 -3.28 10.31 -3.13
N TYR A 65 -3.04 9.01 -2.92
CA TYR A 65 -3.47 7.97 -3.85
C TYR A 65 -4.94 7.62 -3.62
N GLU A 66 -5.66 7.37 -4.71
CA GLU A 66 -7.02 6.84 -4.65
C GLU A 66 -6.98 5.34 -4.88
N VAL A 67 -7.35 4.57 -3.86
CA VAL A 67 -7.33 3.12 -3.91
C VAL A 67 -8.69 2.61 -4.39
N ARG A 68 -8.72 1.89 -5.53
CA ARG A 68 -9.97 1.42 -6.17
C ARG A 68 -10.01 -0.09 -6.39
#